data_AF-A0A222P5M5-F1
#
_entry.id   AF-A0A222P5M5-F1
#
_cell.length_a   1.000
_cell.length_b   1.000
_cell.length_c   1.000
_cell.angle_alpha   90.00
_cell.angle_beta   90.00
_cell.angle_gamma   90.00
#
_symmetry.space_group_name_H-M   'P 1'
#
loop_
_entity.id
_entity.type
_entity.pdbx_description
1 polymer ?
#
loop_
_entity_poly.entity_id
_entity_poly.type
_entity_poly.pdbx_seq_one_letter_code
_entity_poly.pdbx_strand_id
1 'polypeptide(L)'
;MSDAKGFAKDWLVNDSYRAKALLKYTIKYIENRLQKAMGDGKNTRLRIADAAQYCSELASRYEELLNLLKPASSQDCNVTNPLSENSPSRCYITIQTLKQQFNSSMTLSDEIKLVRKLKFYYQSLQEQLNGLQPQSLEYTQRSLTGQLKILIESQSCAEWLHATVAFANDTGENILAALALLAKLDDTEILQLAALFKRPEIIFTINNLFFYKSNPHQLFKQVLHPEKLLSVKARLTMLHQFIETMHQTIMQSLKQRGLGELHDYLLHGDDLPQGITVAMEEENHQLIIAALKEWRLPNIILSDDLAAKNKLNNLFRAYKFWFNPNRLIDTVMTLQQQSGHNCDTSDNYMKFSLYMQALFQQLSTTECLDLYGYFANKDSCYLMRSLAAVLEDQKIAALPLATQVQKEAISGVYHALDCVMEAIRQELLSRHITTAPYSRSNSHKPLKPGRRNLEAIRRIMALYANPVLLENKTLEQLFQEVGSHL
;
A
#
# COMPACT_ATOMS: atom_id res chain seq x y z
N MET A 1 22.67 -68.84 -21.78
CA MET A 1 22.02 -68.16 -20.62
C MET A 1 22.99 -67.13 -20.06
N SER A 2 23.02 -65.90 -20.56
CA SER A 2 23.77 -64.80 -19.93
C SER A 2 23.47 -63.39 -20.46
N ASP A 3 22.38 -63.14 -21.21
CA ASP A 3 22.10 -61.77 -21.72
C ASP A 3 20.62 -61.37 -21.68
N ALA A 4 19.88 -61.85 -20.67
CA ALA A 4 18.50 -61.42 -20.43
C ALA A 4 18.37 -60.41 -19.27
N LYS A 5 19.46 -60.10 -18.56
CA LYS A 5 19.45 -59.18 -17.40
C LYS A 5 19.83 -57.73 -17.73
N GLY A 6 20.44 -57.45 -18.89
CA GLY A 6 20.77 -56.09 -19.33
C GLY A 6 19.58 -55.37 -19.99
N PHE A 7 18.75 -56.10 -20.75
CA PHE A 7 17.69 -55.50 -21.56
C PHE A 7 16.48 -54.97 -20.76
N ALA A 8 16.29 -55.43 -19.53
CA ALA A 8 15.11 -55.07 -18.73
C ALA A 8 15.24 -53.75 -17.95
N LYS A 9 16.45 -53.15 -17.86
CA LYS A 9 16.67 -51.90 -17.12
C LYS A 9 16.60 -50.64 -18.00
N ASP A 10 16.88 -50.76 -19.29
CA ASP A 10 16.97 -49.63 -20.23
C ASP A 10 15.65 -49.33 -20.96
N TRP A 11 14.64 -50.19 -20.83
CA TRP A 11 13.32 -50.02 -21.48
C TRP A 11 12.49 -48.87 -20.88
N LEU A 12 12.58 -48.62 -19.57
CA LEU A 12 11.58 -47.77 -18.87
C LEU A 12 11.99 -46.30 -18.74
N VAL A 13 13.27 -45.96 -18.86
CA VAL A 13 13.75 -44.59 -18.70
C VAL A 13 14.91 -44.37 -19.67
N ASN A 14 14.64 -43.64 -20.77
CA ASN A 14 15.67 -43.16 -21.69
C ASN A 14 16.75 -42.41 -20.89
N ASP A 15 18.04 -42.61 -21.16
CA ASP A 15 19.13 -41.98 -20.38
C ASP A 15 19.02 -40.46 -20.29
N SER A 16 18.40 -39.83 -21.29
CA SER A 16 18.05 -38.41 -21.31
C SER A 16 17.04 -38.00 -20.22
N TYR A 17 16.04 -38.84 -19.93
CA TYR A 17 15.09 -38.61 -18.84
C TYR A 17 15.74 -38.81 -17.48
N ARG A 18 16.69 -39.76 -17.38
CA ARG A 18 17.48 -39.99 -16.16
C ARG A 18 18.37 -38.78 -15.86
N ALA A 19 19.05 -38.25 -16.86
CA ALA A 19 19.85 -37.03 -16.76
C ALA A 19 18.99 -35.82 -16.37
N LYS A 20 17.81 -35.65 -16.99
CA LYS A 20 16.84 -34.58 -16.65
C LYS A 20 16.36 -34.70 -15.19
N ALA A 21 16.03 -35.90 -14.74
CA ALA A 21 15.57 -36.15 -13.37
C ALA A 21 16.68 -35.87 -12.33
N LEU A 22 17.91 -36.31 -12.61
CA LEU A 22 19.07 -36.04 -11.75
C LEU A 22 19.34 -34.53 -11.66
N LEU A 23 19.27 -33.82 -12.78
CA LEU A 23 19.47 -32.37 -12.81
C LEU A 23 18.38 -31.63 -12.05
N LYS A 24 17.10 -32.00 -12.22
CA LYS A 24 15.98 -31.43 -11.44
C LYS A 24 16.13 -31.70 -9.94
N TYR A 25 16.64 -32.87 -9.55
CA TYR A 25 16.94 -33.17 -8.15
C TYR A 25 18.06 -32.27 -7.60
N THR A 26 19.15 -32.11 -8.35
CA THR A 26 20.27 -31.23 -7.97
C THR A 26 19.82 -29.77 -7.82
N ILE A 27 19.01 -29.28 -8.77
CA ILE A 27 18.39 -27.94 -8.69
C ILE A 27 17.60 -27.82 -7.38
N LYS A 28 16.68 -28.77 -7.10
CA LYS A 28 15.88 -28.75 -5.87
C LYS A 28 16.71 -28.80 -4.59
N TYR A 29 17.83 -29.54 -4.62
CA TYR A 29 18.76 -29.61 -3.49
C TYR A 29 19.45 -28.27 -3.22
N ILE A 30 19.95 -27.60 -4.26
CA ILE A 30 20.60 -26.29 -4.13
C ILE A 30 19.56 -25.22 -3.74
N GLU A 31 18.35 -25.29 -4.26
CA GLU A 31 17.25 -24.39 -3.89
C GLU A 31 16.88 -24.48 -2.40
N ASN A 32 16.85 -25.70 -1.84
CA ASN A 32 16.63 -25.88 -0.41
C ASN A 32 17.76 -25.27 0.43
N ARG A 33 19.00 -25.32 -0.05
CA ARG A 33 20.14 -24.67 0.60
C ARG A 33 20.06 -23.15 0.51
N LEU A 34 19.66 -22.61 -0.63
CA LEU A 34 19.38 -21.19 -0.82
C LEU A 34 18.26 -20.71 0.12
N GLN A 35 17.16 -21.47 0.24
CA GLN A 35 16.07 -21.13 1.15
C GLN A 35 16.52 -21.10 2.62
N LYS A 36 17.37 -22.06 3.04
CA LYS A 36 17.96 -22.06 4.39
C LYS A 36 18.93 -20.88 4.61
N ALA A 37 19.71 -20.51 3.59
CA ALA A 37 20.59 -19.35 3.65
C ALA A 37 19.79 -18.04 3.81
N MET A 38 18.64 -17.94 3.14
CA MET A 38 17.77 -16.75 3.15
C MET A 38 16.78 -16.68 4.34
N GLY A 39 16.46 -17.79 5.02
CA GLY A 39 15.36 -17.89 5.99
C GLY A 39 15.68 -17.72 7.49
N ASP A 40 16.95 -17.80 7.90
CA ASP A 40 17.34 -17.85 9.32
C ASP A 40 18.11 -16.58 9.75
N GLY A 41 17.46 -15.70 10.51
CA GLY A 41 17.91 -14.33 10.80
C GLY A 41 19.10 -14.16 11.76
N LYS A 42 19.85 -15.22 12.09
CA LYS A 42 20.88 -15.18 13.15
C LYS A 42 22.31 -14.88 12.66
N ASN A 43 22.60 -14.96 11.35
CA ASN A 43 23.93 -14.67 10.78
C ASN A 43 23.84 -14.15 9.33
N THR A 44 23.38 -12.92 9.15
CA THR A 44 23.05 -12.35 7.83
C THR A 44 24.27 -12.14 6.92
N ARG A 45 25.46 -11.81 7.48
CA ARG A 45 26.66 -11.44 6.69
C ARG A 45 27.33 -12.61 5.96
N LEU A 46 27.56 -13.73 6.66
CA LEU A 46 28.19 -14.93 6.08
C LEU A 46 27.30 -15.61 5.03
N ARG A 47 25.99 -15.36 5.07
CA ARG A 47 25.00 -16.05 4.23
C ARG A 47 24.67 -15.33 2.93
N ILE A 48 24.99 -14.04 2.78
CA ILE A 48 24.82 -13.30 1.51
C ILE A 48 25.78 -13.83 0.45
N ALA A 49 27.04 -14.11 0.83
CA ALA A 49 28.03 -14.72 -0.05
C ALA A 49 27.63 -16.15 -0.45
N ASP A 50 27.21 -16.97 0.53
CA ASP A 50 26.70 -18.33 0.26
C ASP A 50 25.45 -18.29 -0.64
N ALA A 51 24.52 -17.35 -0.40
CA ALA A 51 23.33 -17.18 -1.22
C ALA A 51 23.67 -16.74 -2.64
N ALA A 52 24.62 -15.83 -2.83
CA ALA A 52 25.10 -15.42 -4.15
C ALA A 52 25.75 -16.60 -4.88
N GLN A 53 26.55 -17.42 -4.18
CA GLN A 53 27.13 -18.64 -4.73
C GLN A 53 26.07 -19.66 -5.14
N TYR A 54 25.06 -19.91 -4.31
CA TYR A 54 23.95 -20.80 -4.67
C TYR A 54 23.14 -20.26 -5.86
N CYS A 55 22.94 -18.94 -5.96
CA CYS A 55 22.26 -18.33 -7.10
C CYS A 55 23.07 -18.51 -8.40
N SER A 56 24.39 -18.34 -8.33
CA SER A 56 25.29 -18.64 -9.46
C SER A 56 25.20 -20.10 -9.89
N GLU A 57 25.24 -21.01 -8.92
CA GLU A 57 25.18 -22.45 -9.19
C GLU A 57 23.83 -22.84 -9.79
N LEU A 58 22.73 -22.27 -9.29
CA LEU A 58 21.38 -22.47 -9.85
C LEU A 58 21.28 -21.95 -11.28
N ALA A 59 21.79 -20.76 -11.57
CA ALA A 59 21.82 -20.22 -12.93
C ALA A 59 22.54 -21.17 -13.90
N SER A 60 23.69 -21.73 -13.49
CA SER A 60 24.42 -22.73 -14.28
C SER A 60 23.63 -24.04 -14.44
N ARG A 61 22.97 -24.55 -13.40
CA ARG A 61 22.14 -25.77 -13.50
C ARG A 61 20.89 -25.58 -14.35
N TYR A 62 20.28 -24.40 -14.33
CA TYR A 62 19.18 -24.08 -15.23
C TYR A 62 19.65 -23.92 -16.69
N GLU A 63 20.90 -23.50 -16.92
CA GLU A 63 21.52 -23.52 -18.26
C GLU A 63 21.73 -24.96 -18.77
N GLU A 64 22.26 -25.84 -17.91
CA GLU A 64 22.38 -27.28 -18.24
C GLU A 64 21.01 -27.89 -18.58
N LEU A 65 19.96 -27.45 -17.90
CA LEU A 65 18.59 -27.91 -18.15
C LEU A 65 18.08 -27.41 -19.51
N LEU A 66 18.37 -26.16 -19.89
CA LEU A 66 18.05 -25.64 -21.23
C LEU A 66 18.76 -26.44 -22.32
N ASN A 67 20.04 -26.78 -22.11
CA ASN A 67 20.82 -27.56 -23.07
C ASN A 67 20.24 -28.97 -23.27
N LEU A 68 19.73 -29.60 -22.21
CA LEU A 68 19.03 -30.90 -22.29
C LEU A 68 17.67 -30.81 -22.98
N LEU A 69 16.97 -29.67 -22.87
CA LEU A 69 15.67 -29.45 -23.52
C LEU A 69 15.78 -29.16 -25.02
N LYS A 70 17.00 -29.02 -25.56
CA LYS A 70 17.31 -28.79 -26.99
C LYS A 70 16.33 -27.79 -27.64
N PRO A 71 16.33 -26.52 -27.21
CA PRO A 71 15.45 -25.51 -27.81
C PRO A 71 15.71 -25.48 -29.31
N ALA A 72 14.65 -25.63 -30.11
CA ALA A 72 14.73 -25.41 -31.55
C ALA A 72 15.35 -24.02 -31.76
N SER A 73 16.40 -23.98 -32.58
CA SER A 73 17.21 -22.79 -32.85
C SER A 73 16.32 -21.59 -33.19
N SER A 74 16.70 -20.44 -32.61
CA SER A 74 16.31 -19.09 -33.04
C SER A 74 14.81 -18.78 -33.09
N GLN A 75 14.19 -18.68 -31.92
CA GLN A 75 13.27 -17.57 -31.69
C GLN A 75 13.82 -16.77 -30.50
N ASP A 76 14.50 -15.67 -30.84
CA ASP A 76 14.76 -14.56 -29.94
C ASP A 76 13.43 -13.99 -29.47
N CYS A 77 12.86 -14.66 -28.47
CA CYS A 77 11.83 -14.04 -27.65
C CYS A 77 12.61 -13.08 -26.76
N ASN A 78 12.73 -11.84 -27.21
CA ASN A 78 13.14 -10.71 -26.39
C ASN A 78 12.43 -10.87 -25.04
N VAL A 79 13.19 -11.30 -24.03
CA VAL A 79 12.76 -11.13 -22.65
C VAL A 79 12.72 -9.63 -22.52
N THR A 80 11.52 -9.06 -22.68
CA THR A 80 11.26 -7.65 -22.46
C THR A 80 11.73 -7.43 -21.05
N ASN A 81 12.93 -6.84 -20.89
CA ASN A 81 13.57 -6.67 -19.60
C ASN A 81 12.54 -6.00 -18.69
N PRO A 82 11.93 -6.72 -17.74
CA PRO A 82 11.22 -6.01 -16.69
C PRO A 82 12.32 -5.23 -15.99
N LEU A 83 12.14 -3.91 -15.91
CA LEU A 83 13.00 -2.97 -15.17
C LEU A 83 13.69 -3.70 -14.02
N SER A 84 15.03 -3.67 -13.98
CA SER A 84 15.82 -4.37 -12.96
C SER A 84 15.13 -4.23 -11.61
N GLU A 85 14.57 -5.30 -11.07
CA GLU A 85 13.83 -5.24 -9.82
C GLU A 85 14.82 -4.80 -8.73
N ASN A 86 14.76 -3.56 -8.27
CA ASN A 86 15.81 -2.92 -7.45
C ASN A 86 16.04 -3.55 -6.05
N SER A 87 15.38 -4.66 -5.71
CA SER A 87 15.46 -5.31 -4.41
C SER A 87 15.64 -6.83 -4.51
N PRO A 88 16.67 -7.42 -3.87
CA PRO A 88 16.89 -8.87 -3.80
C PRO A 88 15.69 -9.65 -3.26
N SER A 89 14.92 -9.05 -2.35
CA SER A 89 13.73 -9.68 -1.76
C SER A 89 12.59 -9.82 -2.78
N ARG A 90 12.40 -8.82 -3.65
CA ARG A 90 11.40 -8.89 -4.73
C ARG A 90 11.83 -9.92 -5.78
N CYS A 91 13.10 -9.90 -6.17
CA CYS A 91 13.68 -10.88 -7.08
C CYS A 91 13.50 -12.33 -6.56
N TYR A 92 13.70 -12.55 -5.25
CA TYR A 92 13.46 -13.84 -4.63
C TYR A 92 11.98 -14.26 -4.62
N ILE A 93 11.04 -13.32 -4.37
CA ILE A 93 9.59 -13.61 -4.45
C ILE A 93 9.20 -13.97 -5.89
N THR A 94 9.69 -13.23 -6.88
CA THR A 94 9.45 -13.51 -8.30
C THR A 94 9.98 -14.90 -8.69
N ILE A 95 11.15 -15.30 -8.19
CA ILE A 95 11.68 -16.68 -8.33
C ILE A 95 10.71 -17.70 -7.74
N GLN A 96 10.17 -17.47 -6.53
CA GLN A 96 9.22 -18.40 -5.90
C GLN A 96 7.93 -18.54 -6.70
N THR A 97 7.39 -17.45 -7.24
CA THR A 97 6.21 -17.47 -8.11
C THR A 97 6.47 -18.25 -9.40
N LEU A 98 7.61 -18.02 -10.05
CA LEU A 98 8.01 -18.76 -11.25
C LEU A 98 8.21 -20.26 -10.98
N LYS A 99 8.71 -20.62 -9.79
CA LYS A 99 8.82 -22.03 -9.36
C LYS A 99 7.47 -22.70 -9.13
N GLN A 100 6.51 -21.98 -8.55
CA GLN A 100 5.15 -22.50 -8.40
C GLN A 100 4.51 -22.77 -9.77
N GLN A 101 4.71 -21.86 -10.72
CA GLN A 101 4.28 -22.06 -12.11
C GLN A 101 4.98 -23.25 -12.77
N PHE A 102 6.29 -23.43 -12.52
CA PHE A 102 7.07 -24.55 -13.06
C PHE A 102 6.60 -25.93 -12.58
N ASN A 103 5.92 -26.01 -11.42
CA ASN A 103 5.35 -27.26 -10.91
C ASN A 103 3.96 -27.59 -11.49
N SER A 104 3.39 -26.70 -12.31
CA SER A 104 2.11 -26.91 -12.97
C SER A 104 2.29 -27.71 -14.27
N SER A 105 1.25 -28.39 -14.75
CA SER A 105 1.28 -29.08 -16.05
C SER A 105 1.48 -28.06 -17.17
N MET A 106 2.62 -28.10 -17.87
CA MET A 106 3.01 -27.11 -18.87
C MET A 106 3.45 -27.76 -20.18
N THR A 107 3.29 -27.02 -21.28
CA THR A 107 3.86 -27.43 -22.57
C THR A 107 5.38 -27.31 -22.55
N LEU A 108 6.09 -28.05 -23.42
CA LEU A 108 7.56 -27.98 -23.53
C LEU A 108 8.05 -26.56 -23.86
N SER A 109 7.28 -25.81 -24.66
CA SER A 109 7.57 -24.41 -25.01
C SER A 109 7.52 -23.49 -23.78
N ASP A 110 6.53 -23.71 -22.90
CA ASP A 110 6.39 -22.96 -21.66
C ASP A 110 7.44 -23.36 -20.62
N GLU A 111 7.81 -24.66 -20.56
CA GLU A 111 8.93 -25.15 -19.73
C GLU A 111 10.22 -24.42 -20.10
N ILE A 112 10.53 -24.30 -21.40
CA ILE A 112 11.73 -23.58 -21.87
C ILE A 112 11.68 -22.09 -21.52
N LYS A 113 10.53 -21.41 -21.71
CA LYS A 113 10.36 -19.99 -21.37
C LYS A 113 10.55 -19.74 -19.87
N LEU A 114 9.96 -20.59 -19.02
CA LEU A 114 10.11 -20.46 -17.57
C LEU A 114 11.55 -20.72 -17.12
N VAL A 115 12.22 -21.72 -17.67
CA VAL A 115 13.61 -22.00 -17.31
C VAL A 115 14.52 -20.82 -17.68
N ARG A 116 14.30 -20.17 -18.83
CA ARG A 116 15.03 -18.93 -19.21
C ARG A 116 14.77 -17.80 -18.22
N LYS A 117 13.52 -17.60 -17.79
CA LYS A 117 13.17 -16.59 -16.77
C LYS A 117 13.84 -16.90 -15.44
N LEU A 118 13.78 -18.15 -14.97
CA LEU A 118 14.42 -18.58 -13.72
C LEU A 118 15.93 -18.33 -13.76
N LYS A 119 16.61 -18.73 -14.85
CA LYS A 119 18.04 -18.42 -15.05
C LYS A 119 18.32 -16.92 -14.91
N PHE A 120 17.57 -16.09 -15.63
CA PHE A 120 17.74 -14.64 -15.60
C PHE A 120 17.57 -14.06 -14.18
N TYR A 121 16.51 -14.46 -13.46
CA TYR A 121 16.28 -13.96 -12.11
C TYR A 121 17.33 -14.47 -11.11
N TYR A 122 17.83 -15.71 -11.23
CA TYR A 122 18.94 -16.17 -10.41
C TYR A 122 20.25 -15.42 -10.69
N GLN A 123 20.53 -15.06 -11.95
CA GLN A 123 21.67 -14.22 -12.33
C GLN A 123 21.52 -12.79 -11.78
N SER A 124 20.33 -12.20 -11.93
CA SER A 124 20.04 -10.87 -11.41
C SER A 124 20.12 -10.84 -9.87
N LEU A 125 19.61 -11.87 -9.19
CA LEU A 125 19.74 -12.00 -7.74
C LEU A 125 21.20 -12.13 -7.30
N GLN A 126 22.01 -12.90 -8.03
CA GLN A 126 23.45 -13.00 -7.79
C GLN A 126 24.14 -11.64 -7.94
N GLU A 127 23.88 -10.91 -9.02
CA GLU A 127 24.43 -9.58 -9.26
C GLU A 127 24.03 -8.59 -8.18
N GLN A 128 22.78 -8.63 -7.73
CA GLN A 128 22.29 -7.80 -6.62
C GLN A 128 22.94 -8.17 -5.28
N LEU A 129 23.08 -9.46 -4.99
CA LEU A 129 23.74 -9.93 -3.76
C LEU A 129 25.25 -9.61 -3.76
N ASN A 130 25.89 -9.63 -4.92
CA ASN A 130 27.29 -9.22 -5.10
C ASN A 130 27.48 -7.69 -5.11
N GLY A 131 26.49 -6.95 -5.63
CA GLY A 131 26.43 -5.48 -5.64
C GLY A 131 26.10 -4.88 -4.28
N LEU A 132 25.50 -5.66 -3.38
CA LEU A 132 25.45 -5.40 -1.94
C LEU A 132 26.84 -5.59 -1.32
N GLN A 133 27.81 -4.75 -1.71
CA GLN A 133 29.05 -4.66 -0.96
C GLN A 133 28.72 -4.26 0.50
N PRO A 134 29.47 -4.80 1.49
CA PRO A 134 29.22 -4.59 2.92
C PRO A 134 29.18 -3.11 3.35
N GLN A 135 29.68 -2.18 2.53
CA GLN A 135 29.70 -0.75 2.82
C GLN A 135 28.32 -0.08 2.72
N SER A 136 27.41 -0.50 1.83
CA SER A 136 26.10 0.15 1.66
C SER A 136 25.10 -0.26 2.74
N LEU A 137 25.05 -1.55 3.09
CA LEU A 137 24.26 -2.06 4.22
C LEU A 137 24.79 -1.56 5.57
N GLU A 138 26.11 -1.45 5.74
CA GLU A 138 26.68 -0.80 6.93
C GLU A 138 26.41 0.71 6.95
N TYR A 139 26.44 1.40 5.80
CA TYR A 139 26.09 2.82 5.74
C TYR A 139 24.62 3.05 6.11
N THR A 140 23.68 2.27 5.54
CA THR A 140 22.26 2.37 5.88
C THR A 140 22.00 1.96 7.34
N GLN A 141 22.62 0.89 7.84
CA GLN A 141 22.48 0.51 9.26
C GLN A 141 23.12 1.53 10.20
N ARG A 142 24.29 2.11 9.87
CA ARG A 142 24.94 3.18 10.66
C ARG A 142 24.14 4.47 10.62
N SER A 143 23.58 4.85 9.47
CA SER A 143 22.68 6.00 9.33
C SER A 143 21.44 5.80 10.19
N LEU A 144 20.78 4.64 10.07
CA LEU A 144 19.60 4.29 10.86
C LEU A 144 19.90 4.26 12.36
N THR A 145 21.04 3.71 12.77
CA THR A 145 21.48 3.70 14.18
C THR A 145 21.80 5.11 14.67
N GLY A 146 22.39 5.97 13.82
CA GLY A 146 22.64 7.37 14.11
C GLY A 146 21.35 8.17 14.30
N GLN A 147 20.38 8.01 13.40
CA GLN A 147 19.06 8.65 13.51
C GLN A 147 18.27 8.13 14.72
N LEU A 148 18.34 6.83 15.00
CA LEU A 148 17.70 6.24 16.17
C LEU A 148 18.30 6.79 17.47
N LYS A 149 19.62 6.99 17.51
CA LYS A 149 20.29 7.63 18.64
C LYS A 149 19.85 9.08 18.83
N ILE A 150 19.78 9.86 17.76
CA ILE A 150 19.25 11.25 17.79
C ILE A 150 17.80 11.26 18.30
N LEU A 151 16.99 10.29 17.89
CA LEU A 151 15.61 10.14 18.36
C LEU A 151 15.54 9.84 19.86
N ILE A 152 16.37 8.94 20.37
CA ILE A 152 16.46 8.60 21.80
C ILE A 152 16.96 9.79 22.63
N GLU A 153 17.94 10.54 22.12
CA GLU A 153 18.56 11.69 22.80
C GLU A 153 17.74 12.99 22.70
N SER A 154 16.59 12.97 22.01
CA SER A 154 15.77 14.16 21.78
C SER A 154 15.26 14.80 23.09
N GLN A 155 15.48 16.11 23.22
CA GLN A 155 15.12 16.86 24.44
C GLN A 155 13.84 17.65 24.24
N SER A 156 13.58 18.14 23.02
CA SER A 156 12.36 18.85 22.68
C SER A 156 11.41 18.04 21.80
N CYS A 157 10.13 18.41 21.78
CA CYS A 157 9.14 17.79 20.90
C CYS A 157 9.46 18.04 19.40
N ALA A 158 10.04 19.20 19.08
CA ALA A 158 10.46 19.53 17.72
C ALA A 158 11.59 18.62 17.24
N GLU A 159 12.64 18.46 18.05
CA GLU A 159 13.73 17.53 17.78
C GLU A 159 13.23 16.10 17.63
N TRP A 160 12.34 15.67 18.52
CA TRP A 160 11.76 14.33 18.47
C TRP A 160 10.99 14.09 17.17
N LEU A 161 10.14 15.03 16.74
CA LEU A 161 9.35 14.86 15.52
C LEU A 161 10.25 14.90 14.28
N HIS A 162 11.22 15.81 14.22
CA HIS A 162 12.19 15.86 13.12
C HIS A 162 13.04 14.59 13.05
N ALA A 163 13.54 14.09 14.19
CA ALA A 163 14.29 12.84 14.25
C ALA A 163 13.43 11.64 13.83
N THR A 164 12.14 11.64 14.19
CA THR A 164 11.17 10.62 13.75
C THR A 164 10.96 10.65 12.25
N VAL A 165 10.81 11.82 11.65
CA VAL A 165 10.67 11.99 10.19
C VAL A 165 11.96 11.59 9.47
N ALA A 166 13.13 11.99 9.98
CA ALA A 166 14.43 11.62 9.43
C ALA A 166 14.65 10.11 9.49
N PHE A 167 14.37 9.48 10.64
CA PHE A 167 14.41 8.04 10.80
C PHE A 167 13.45 7.35 9.82
N ALA A 168 12.20 7.80 9.71
CA ALA A 168 11.25 7.24 8.74
C ALA A 168 11.75 7.36 7.29
N ASN A 169 12.25 8.52 6.89
CA ASN A 169 12.78 8.76 5.55
C ASN A 169 13.97 7.82 5.22
N ASP A 170 14.90 7.66 6.16
CA ASP A 170 16.07 6.77 6.00
C ASP A 170 15.67 5.29 5.96
N THR A 171 14.52 4.91 6.53
CA THR A 171 14.01 3.54 6.47
C THR A 171 13.43 3.17 5.10
N GLY A 172 13.03 4.16 4.29
CA GLY A 172 12.55 3.97 2.92
C GLY A 172 11.42 2.94 2.81
N GLU A 173 11.57 1.97 1.90
CA GLU A 173 10.58 0.88 1.70
C GLU A 173 10.63 -0.21 2.79
N ASN A 174 11.64 -0.24 3.65
CA ASN A 174 11.89 -1.35 4.57
C ASN A 174 11.56 -0.99 6.03
N ILE A 175 10.31 -0.63 6.26
CA ILE A 175 9.77 -0.34 7.60
C ILE A 175 10.04 -1.51 8.56
N LEU A 176 9.98 -2.76 8.09
CA LEU A 176 10.26 -3.95 8.91
C LEU A 176 11.70 -3.99 9.43
N ALA A 177 12.69 -3.55 8.64
CA ALA A 177 14.07 -3.43 9.11
C ALA A 177 14.22 -2.34 10.18
N ALA A 178 13.48 -1.24 10.07
CA ALA A 178 13.42 -0.20 11.10
C ALA A 178 12.90 -0.74 12.44
N LEU A 179 11.77 -1.47 12.39
CA LEU A 179 11.16 -2.07 13.57
C LEU A 179 12.06 -3.16 14.18
N ALA A 180 12.77 -3.91 13.35
CA ALA A 180 13.75 -4.89 13.81
C ALA A 180 14.96 -4.24 14.51
N LEU A 181 15.31 -2.99 14.18
CA LEU A 181 16.34 -2.22 14.89
C LEU A 181 15.83 -1.74 16.25
N LEU A 182 14.57 -1.26 16.32
CA LEU A 182 13.94 -0.90 17.60
C LEU A 182 13.91 -2.08 18.59
N ALA A 183 13.61 -3.29 18.09
CA ALA A 183 13.61 -4.50 18.90
C ALA A 183 15.01 -4.92 19.42
N LYS A 184 16.08 -4.38 18.84
CA LYS A 184 17.49 -4.67 19.19
C LYS A 184 18.13 -3.64 20.11
N LEU A 185 17.44 -2.54 20.42
CA LEU A 185 17.89 -1.54 21.39
C LEU A 185 18.23 -2.21 22.72
N ASP A 186 19.19 -1.68 23.47
CA ASP A 186 19.44 -2.16 24.82
C ASP A 186 18.32 -1.72 25.80
N ASP A 187 18.38 -2.23 27.03
CA ASP A 187 17.34 -1.94 28.04
C ASP A 187 17.32 -0.47 28.47
N THR A 188 18.45 0.23 28.38
CA THR A 188 18.53 1.66 28.73
C THR A 188 17.95 2.53 27.63
N GLU A 189 18.31 2.24 26.37
CA GLU A 189 17.84 2.92 25.17
C GLU A 189 16.33 2.76 24.99
N ILE A 190 15.79 1.55 25.20
CA ILE A 190 14.34 1.32 25.06
C ILE A 190 13.55 2.00 26.18
N LEU A 191 14.09 2.08 27.40
CA LEU A 191 13.46 2.80 28.51
C LEU A 191 13.49 4.31 28.28
N GLN A 192 14.59 4.86 27.74
CA GLN A 192 14.67 6.27 27.35
C GLN A 192 13.67 6.59 26.24
N LEU A 193 13.60 5.75 25.21
CA LEU A 193 12.63 5.88 24.13
C LEU A 193 11.18 5.81 24.64
N ALA A 194 10.88 4.89 25.55
CA ALA A 194 9.58 4.79 26.19
C ALA A 194 9.25 6.01 27.07
N ALA A 195 10.25 6.63 27.68
CA ALA A 195 10.07 7.86 28.47
C ALA A 195 9.67 9.05 27.59
N LEU A 196 10.12 9.12 26.34
CA LEU A 196 9.68 10.15 25.38
C LEU A 196 8.17 10.06 25.12
N PHE A 197 7.64 8.86 24.93
CA PHE A 197 6.19 8.63 24.76
C PHE A 197 5.34 8.91 26.01
N LYS A 198 5.97 9.17 27.17
CA LYS A 198 5.29 9.63 28.38
C LYS A 198 5.28 11.16 28.53
N ARG A 199 6.05 11.89 27.72
CA ARG A 199 6.11 13.36 27.80
C ARG A 199 4.81 13.98 27.27
N PRO A 200 4.19 14.91 28.01
CA PRO A 200 2.89 15.46 27.65
C PRO A 200 2.92 16.21 26.31
N GLU A 201 4.03 16.88 25.98
CA GLU A 201 4.18 17.64 24.72
C GLU A 201 4.20 16.71 23.50
N ILE A 202 4.85 15.55 23.61
CA ILE A 202 4.92 14.53 22.57
C ILE A 202 3.55 13.86 22.40
N ILE A 203 2.91 13.44 23.50
CA ILE A 203 1.56 12.86 23.47
C ILE A 203 0.58 13.85 22.82
N PHE A 204 0.64 15.11 23.22
CA PHE A 204 -0.22 16.16 22.70
C PHE A 204 0.01 16.38 21.19
N THR A 205 1.25 16.35 20.71
CA THR A 205 1.58 16.46 19.28
C THR A 205 1.07 15.26 18.49
N ILE A 206 1.22 14.03 19.00
CA ILE A 206 0.71 12.82 18.35
C ILE A 206 -0.83 12.86 18.25
N ASN A 207 -1.51 13.30 19.31
CA ASN A 207 -2.96 13.43 19.31
C ASN A 207 -3.44 14.56 18.38
N ASN A 208 -2.67 15.64 18.22
CA ASN A 208 -2.91 16.66 17.20
C ASN A 208 -2.70 16.11 15.76
N LEU A 209 -1.67 15.28 15.54
CA LEU A 209 -1.47 14.58 14.26
C LEU A 209 -2.68 13.69 13.92
N PHE A 210 -3.22 12.96 14.90
CA PHE A 210 -4.46 12.19 14.74
C PHE A 210 -5.64 13.08 14.34
N PHE A 211 -5.81 14.22 15.02
CA PHE A 211 -6.87 15.18 14.72
C PHE A 211 -6.78 15.71 13.28
N TYR A 212 -5.59 16.13 12.84
CA TYR A 212 -5.37 16.67 11.50
C TYR A 212 -5.46 15.61 10.41
N LYS A 213 -5.14 14.34 10.71
CA LYS A 213 -5.41 13.21 9.80
C LYS A 213 -6.89 13.16 9.41
N SER A 214 -7.79 13.33 10.37
CA SER A 214 -9.24 13.37 10.10
C SER A 214 -9.67 14.74 9.51
N ASN A 215 -9.06 15.84 9.92
CA ASN A 215 -9.43 17.22 9.53
C ASN A 215 -8.28 18.03 8.90
N PRO A 216 -7.78 17.64 7.70
CA PRO A 216 -6.58 18.25 7.11
C PRO A 216 -6.77 19.72 6.73
N HIS A 217 -8.02 20.15 6.51
CA HIS A 217 -8.38 21.53 6.19
C HIS A 217 -8.13 22.49 7.36
N GLN A 218 -8.09 22.00 8.60
CA GLN A 218 -7.88 22.84 9.79
C GLN A 218 -6.39 23.08 10.09
N LEU A 219 -5.49 22.35 9.42
CA LEU A 219 -4.06 22.52 9.60
C LEU A 219 -3.56 23.85 9.00
N PHE A 220 -4.22 24.34 7.94
CA PHE A 220 -3.81 25.55 7.23
C PHE A 220 -4.83 26.67 7.42
N LYS A 221 -4.36 27.88 7.74
CA LYS A 221 -5.21 29.09 7.78
C LYS A 221 -5.75 29.48 6.40
N GLN A 222 -5.06 29.09 5.33
CA GLN A 222 -5.46 29.35 3.95
C GLN A 222 -6.22 28.16 3.39
N VAL A 223 -7.27 28.44 2.61
CA VAL A 223 -8.02 27.41 1.90
C VAL A 223 -7.12 26.79 0.83
N LEU A 224 -6.83 25.50 0.97
CA LEU A 224 -5.99 24.75 0.04
C LEU A 224 -6.83 24.03 -1.03
N HIS A 225 -6.23 23.82 -2.20
CA HIS A 225 -6.81 23.00 -3.25
C HIS A 225 -7.13 21.57 -2.74
N PRO A 226 -8.27 20.96 -3.11
CA PRO A 226 -8.65 19.62 -2.66
C PRO A 226 -7.56 18.56 -2.87
N GLU A 227 -6.85 18.61 -3.99
CA GLU A 227 -5.74 17.69 -4.28
C GLU A 227 -4.59 17.81 -3.29
N LYS A 228 -4.25 19.05 -2.90
CA LYS A 228 -3.20 19.31 -1.91
C LYS A 228 -3.66 18.86 -0.52
N LEU A 229 -4.94 19.02 -0.19
CA LEU A 229 -5.52 18.51 1.06
C LEU A 229 -5.47 16.98 1.14
N LEU A 230 -5.69 16.28 0.03
CA LEU A 230 -5.59 14.82 -0.03
C LEU A 230 -4.15 14.34 0.09
N SER A 231 -3.20 14.99 -0.58
CA SER A 231 -1.77 14.74 -0.40
C SER A 231 -1.32 14.95 1.05
N VAL A 232 -1.80 16.03 1.69
CA VAL A 232 -1.53 16.29 3.12
C VAL A 232 -2.12 15.20 4.00
N LYS A 233 -3.39 14.81 3.77
CA LYS A 233 -4.06 13.74 4.52
C LYS A 233 -3.32 12.41 4.41
N ALA A 234 -2.86 12.05 3.20
CA ALA A 234 -2.09 10.83 2.98
C ALA A 234 -0.79 10.85 3.79
N ARG A 235 -0.03 11.96 3.76
CA ARG A 235 1.20 12.11 4.54
C ARG A 235 0.96 12.10 6.05
N LEU A 236 -0.07 12.80 6.54
CA LEU A 236 -0.50 12.75 7.95
C LEU A 236 -0.86 11.33 8.38
N THR A 237 -1.59 10.60 7.54
CA THR A 237 -1.96 9.21 7.81
C THR A 237 -0.73 8.31 7.91
N MET A 238 0.21 8.44 6.97
CA MET A 238 1.45 7.65 6.96
C MET A 238 2.33 7.96 8.16
N LEU A 239 2.54 9.23 8.47
CA LEU A 239 3.35 9.66 9.63
C LEU A 239 2.74 9.17 10.94
N HIS A 240 1.43 9.35 11.14
CA HIS A 240 0.74 8.87 12.33
C HIS A 240 0.86 7.34 12.46
N GLN A 241 0.61 6.61 11.37
CA GLN A 241 0.71 5.16 11.38
C GLN A 241 2.13 4.66 11.68
N PHE A 242 3.15 5.35 11.19
CA PHE A 242 4.55 5.04 11.49
C PHE A 242 4.85 5.22 12.99
N ILE A 243 4.44 6.34 13.58
CA ILE A 243 4.60 6.62 15.02
C ILE A 243 3.87 5.58 15.86
N GLU A 244 2.63 5.23 15.49
CA GLU A 244 1.82 4.22 16.17
C GLU A 244 2.49 2.83 16.13
N THR A 245 3.06 2.46 14.98
CA THR A 245 3.77 1.18 14.82
C THR A 245 5.05 1.15 15.66
N MET A 246 5.77 2.28 15.72
CA MET A 246 6.93 2.44 16.60
C MET A 246 6.53 2.29 18.07
N HIS A 247 5.48 2.98 18.51
CA HIS A 247 4.94 2.88 19.87
C HIS A 247 4.56 1.44 20.25
N GLN A 248 3.80 0.74 19.39
CA GLN A 248 3.41 -0.66 19.61
C GLN A 248 4.63 -1.59 19.69
N THR A 249 5.65 -1.36 18.85
CA THR A 249 6.89 -2.15 18.88
C THR A 249 7.63 -1.96 20.21
N ILE A 250 7.73 -0.73 20.70
CA ILE A 250 8.33 -0.42 22.00
C ILE A 250 7.55 -1.10 23.13
N MET A 251 6.22 -0.96 23.16
CA MET A 251 5.36 -1.62 24.17
C MET A 251 5.57 -3.14 24.17
N GLN A 252 5.58 -3.76 22.99
CA GLN A 252 5.79 -5.19 22.85
C GLN A 252 7.17 -5.62 23.34
N SER A 253 8.22 -4.87 22.99
CA SER A 253 9.59 -5.15 23.43
C SER A 253 9.76 -4.98 24.95
N LEU A 254 9.17 -3.95 25.57
CA LEU A 254 9.17 -3.79 27.03
C LEU A 254 8.49 -4.98 27.73
N LYS A 255 7.33 -5.40 27.21
CA LYS A 255 6.58 -6.55 27.73
C LYS A 255 7.36 -7.85 27.58
N GLN A 256 8.00 -8.09 26.44
CA GLN A 256 8.82 -9.28 26.19
C GLN A 256 10.05 -9.36 27.11
N ARG A 257 10.60 -8.21 27.51
CA ARG A 257 11.78 -8.12 28.38
C ARG A 257 11.45 -8.00 29.87
N GLY A 258 10.18 -7.84 30.23
CA GLY A 258 9.75 -7.69 31.63
C GLY A 258 10.14 -6.35 32.27
N LEU A 259 10.39 -5.31 31.47
CA LEU A 259 10.87 -3.99 31.93
C LEU A 259 9.73 -3.03 32.37
N GLY A 260 8.50 -3.55 32.51
CA GLY A 260 7.30 -2.80 32.88
C GLY A 260 6.39 -2.48 31.69
N GLU A 261 5.22 -1.90 31.99
CA GLU A 261 4.20 -1.55 30.99
C GLU A 261 4.20 -0.04 30.71
N LEU A 262 4.34 0.32 29.44
CA LEU A 262 4.07 1.67 28.95
C LEU A 262 2.55 1.84 28.86
N HIS A 263 2.02 2.88 29.50
CA HIS A 263 0.60 3.18 29.42
C HIS A 263 0.30 3.91 28.12
N ASP A 264 -0.76 3.49 27.45
CA ASP A 264 -1.15 4.03 26.15
C ASP A 264 -2.04 5.27 26.32
N TYR A 265 -1.49 6.44 26.02
CA TYR A 265 -2.19 7.73 26.04
C TYR A 265 -2.49 8.26 24.62
N LEU A 266 -2.22 7.45 23.59
CA LEU A 266 -2.34 7.87 22.21
C LEU A 266 -3.74 7.59 21.65
N LEU A 267 -4.17 8.41 20.70
CA LEU A 267 -5.38 8.17 19.94
C LEU A 267 -5.12 7.18 18.81
N HIS A 268 -5.96 6.14 18.74
CA HIS A 268 -5.87 5.08 17.75
C HIS A 268 -7.09 5.06 16.83
N GLY A 269 -6.90 4.51 15.62
CA GLY A 269 -7.97 4.31 14.64
C GLY A 269 -8.03 5.38 13.55
N ASP A 270 -9.24 5.61 13.03
CA ASP A 270 -9.45 6.43 11.84
C ASP A 270 -10.17 7.75 12.09
N ASP A 271 -11.04 7.80 13.11
CA ASP A 271 -11.85 8.98 13.43
C ASP A 271 -12.00 9.16 14.95
N LEU A 272 -12.08 10.42 15.39
CA LEU A 272 -12.40 10.76 16.77
C LEU A 272 -13.87 10.45 17.10
N PRO A 273 -14.15 9.84 18.27
CA PRO A 273 -15.51 9.74 18.79
C PRO A 273 -16.14 11.11 18.98
N GLN A 274 -17.45 11.10 18.85
CA GLN A 274 -18.26 12.30 18.87
C GLN A 274 -18.32 12.96 20.26
N GLY A 275 -18.08 14.27 20.32
CA GLY A 275 -18.07 15.05 21.59
C GLY A 275 -16.68 15.20 22.22
N ILE A 276 -15.65 14.60 21.60
CA ILE A 276 -14.25 14.76 22.00
C ILE A 276 -13.62 15.86 21.15
N THR A 277 -13.02 16.85 21.80
CA THR A 277 -12.25 17.91 21.15
C THR A 277 -10.80 17.80 21.59
N VAL A 278 -9.88 17.88 20.64
CA VAL A 278 -8.45 17.99 20.91
C VAL A 278 -8.10 19.47 20.99
N ALA A 279 -7.45 19.90 22.07
CA ALA A 279 -6.96 21.27 22.16
C ALA A 279 -5.92 21.51 21.06
N MET A 280 -6.05 22.63 20.34
CA MET A 280 -5.16 22.99 19.24
C MET A 280 -4.26 24.13 19.71
N GLU A 281 -2.95 23.95 19.59
CA GLU A 281 -1.96 25.00 19.85
C GLU A 281 -1.27 25.39 18.54
N GLU A 282 -1.09 26.69 18.35
CA GLU A 282 -0.60 27.26 17.09
C GLU A 282 0.86 26.88 16.81
N GLU A 283 1.67 26.65 17.85
CA GLU A 283 3.05 26.17 17.74
C GLU A 283 3.12 24.76 17.14
N ASN A 284 2.18 23.88 17.51
CA ASN A 284 2.09 22.53 16.94
C ASN A 284 1.68 22.52 15.47
N HIS A 285 0.96 23.54 15.00
CA HIS A 285 0.61 23.63 13.57
C HIS A 285 1.87 23.79 12.72
N GLN A 286 2.76 24.70 13.13
CA GLN A 286 3.98 24.97 12.39
C GLN A 286 4.92 23.77 12.41
N LEU A 287 5.02 23.11 13.56
CA LEU A 287 5.83 21.92 13.78
C LEU A 287 5.35 20.73 12.91
N ILE A 288 4.04 20.47 12.86
CA ILE A 288 3.46 19.43 11.99
C ILE A 288 3.65 19.78 10.51
N ILE A 289 3.45 21.04 10.12
CA ILE A 289 3.66 21.47 8.73
C ILE A 289 5.13 21.29 8.31
N ALA A 290 6.08 21.61 9.18
CA ALA A 290 7.51 21.40 8.91
C ALA A 290 7.82 19.91 8.72
N ALA A 291 7.35 19.05 9.63
CA ALA A 291 7.49 17.61 9.54
C ALA A 291 6.89 17.03 8.23
N LEU A 292 5.73 17.50 7.80
CA LEU A 292 5.10 17.05 6.55
C LEU A 292 5.85 17.50 5.29
N LYS A 293 6.55 18.63 5.32
CA LYS A 293 7.40 19.10 4.21
C LYS A 293 8.66 18.23 4.08
N GLU A 294 9.21 17.79 5.19
CA GLU A 294 10.39 16.93 5.23
C GLU A 294 10.06 15.45 5.02
N TRP A 295 8.80 15.05 5.15
CA TRP A 295 8.35 13.69 4.86
C TRP A 295 8.51 13.35 3.37
N ARG A 296 9.51 12.52 3.07
CA ARG A 296 9.93 12.10 1.72
C ARG A 296 9.66 10.63 1.45
N LEU A 297 9.02 9.92 2.38
CA LEU A 297 8.76 8.49 2.22
C LEU A 297 8.18 8.27 0.82
N PRO A 298 8.85 7.49 -0.05
CA PRO A 298 8.33 7.23 -1.38
C PRO A 298 6.92 6.70 -1.19
N ASN A 299 5.96 7.23 -1.96
CA ASN A 299 4.68 6.56 -2.18
C ASN A 299 5.04 5.09 -2.29
N ILE A 300 4.60 4.27 -1.34
CA ILE A 300 4.96 2.86 -1.33
C ILE A 300 4.49 2.37 -2.69
N ILE A 301 5.42 2.20 -3.64
CA ILE A 301 5.18 1.46 -4.87
C ILE A 301 5.22 0.02 -4.39
N LEU A 302 4.22 -0.31 -3.57
CA LEU A 302 3.58 -1.61 -3.55
C LEU A 302 3.46 -1.93 -5.03
N SER A 303 3.93 -3.10 -5.45
CA SER A 303 3.65 -3.59 -6.81
C SER A 303 2.19 -3.27 -7.14
N ASP A 304 1.88 -2.82 -8.36
CA ASP A 304 0.53 -2.34 -8.69
C ASP A 304 -0.57 -3.31 -8.21
N ASP A 305 -0.27 -4.61 -8.16
CA ASP A 305 -1.11 -5.67 -7.61
C ASP A 305 -1.27 -5.65 -6.06
N LEU A 306 -0.20 -5.43 -5.29
CA LEU A 306 -0.28 -5.32 -3.82
C LEU A 306 -0.85 -3.95 -3.40
N ALA A 307 -0.62 -2.91 -4.19
CA ALA A 307 -1.23 -1.59 -4.03
C ALA A 307 -2.74 -1.67 -4.29
N ALA A 308 -3.12 -2.30 -5.40
CA ALA A 308 -4.51 -2.57 -5.77
C ALA A 308 -5.23 -3.37 -4.69
N LYS A 309 -4.65 -4.49 -4.22
CA LYS A 309 -5.21 -5.30 -3.13
C LYS A 309 -5.35 -4.53 -1.82
N ASN A 310 -4.35 -3.73 -1.43
CA ASN A 310 -4.47 -2.90 -0.22
C ASN A 310 -5.52 -1.79 -0.35
N LYS A 311 -5.74 -1.25 -1.55
CA LYS A 311 -6.80 -0.26 -1.82
C LYS A 311 -8.18 -0.90 -1.84
N LEU A 312 -8.34 -2.08 -2.44
CA LEU A 312 -9.57 -2.87 -2.37
C LEU A 312 -9.90 -3.25 -0.92
N ASN A 313 -8.89 -3.65 -0.14
CA ASN A 313 -9.03 -3.89 1.29
C ASN A 313 -9.57 -2.67 2.06
N ASN A 314 -9.30 -1.44 1.61
CA ASN A 314 -9.89 -0.26 2.24
C ASN A 314 -11.40 -0.13 2.01
N LEU A 315 -11.93 -0.63 0.88
CA LEU A 315 -13.38 -0.72 0.66
C LEU A 315 -14.01 -1.67 1.69
N PHE A 316 -13.44 -2.86 1.89
CA PHE A 316 -13.89 -3.80 2.92
C PHE A 316 -13.80 -3.20 4.33
N ARG A 317 -12.72 -2.47 4.61
CA ARG A 317 -12.52 -1.83 5.92
C ARG A 317 -13.54 -0.73 6.21
N ALA A 318 -14.21 -0.15 5.22
CA ALA A 318 -15.34 0.75 5.46
C ALA A 318 -16.54 0.06 6.13
N TYR A 319 -16.57 -1.27 6.10
CA TYR A 319 -17.61 -2.11 6.70
C TYR A 319 -17.11 -2.94 7.88
N LYS A 320 -15.81 -2.83 8.24
CA LYS A 320 -15.24 -3.60 9.34
C LYS A 320 -15.82 -3.10 10.67
N PHE A 321 -16.53 -3.99 11.37
CA PHE A 321 -17.36 -3.72 12.54
C PHE A 321 -18.64 -2.96 12.20
N TRP A 322 -18.61 -1.64 11.99
CA TRP A 322 -19.78 -0.82 11.61
C TRP A 322 -19.47 0.06 10.40
N PHE A 323 -20.48 0.37 9.59
CA PHE A 323 -20.33 1.19 8.39
C PHE A 323 -19.75 2.59 8.70
N ASN A 324 -18.66 2.94 8.00
CA ASN A 324 -18.04 4.25 8.00
C ASN A 324 -18.15 4.90 6.60
N PRO A 325 -19.10 5.85 6.39
CA PRO A 325 -19.30 6.48 5.10
C PRO A 325 -18.12 7.36 4.66
N ASN A 326 -17.44 8.03 5.59
CA ASN A 326 -16.26 8.86 5.26
C ASN A 326 -15.16 8.03 4.64
N ARG A 327 -14.85 6.88 5.26
CA ARG A 327 -13.83 5.96 4.76
C ARG A 327 -14.17 5.43 3.38
N LEU A 328 -15.44 5.07 3.14
CA LEU A 328 -15.89 4.62 1.83
C LEU A 328 -15.68 5.72 0.79
N ILE A 329 -16.19 6.94 1.06
CA ILE A 329 -16.07 8.09 0.16
C ILE A 329 -14.61 8.41 -0.14
N ASP A 330 -13.77 8.55 0.90
CA ASP A 330 -12.35 8.86 0.73
C ASP A 330 -11.63 7.80 -0.11
N THR A 331 -11.93 6.53 0.12
CA THR A 331 -11.34 5.41 -0.64
C THR A 331 -11.73 5.49 -2.11
N VAL A 332 -13.01 5.73 -2.40
CA VAL A 332 -13.56 5.81 -3.76
C VAL A 332 -13.02 7.03 -4.50
N MET A 333 -12.98 8.20 -3.84
CA MET A 333 -12.41 9.41 -4.44
C MET A 333 -10.91 9.28 -4.69
N THR A 334 -10.17 8.58 -3.82
CA THR A 334 -8.74 8.28 -4.03
C THR A 334 -8.53 7.34 -5.23
N LEU A 335 -9.38 6.32 -5.37
CA LEU A 335 -9.34 5.41 -6.51
C LEU A 335 -9.64 6.13 -7.83
N GLN A 336 -10.62 7.04 -7.81
CA GLN A 336 -10.96 7.87 -8.96
C GLN A 336 -9.79 8.77 -9.39
N GLN A 337 -9.15 9.45 -8.45
CA GLN A 337 -7.99 10.30 -8.76
C GLN A 337 -6.83 9.51 -9.35
N GLN A 338 -6.58 8.31 -8.85
CA GLN A 338 -5.50 7.46 -9.34
C GLN A 338 -5.76 6.91 -10.75
N SER A 339 -7.02 6.79 -11.14
CA SER A 339 -7.36 6.48 -12.53
C SER A 339 -7.01 7.62 -13.50
N GLY A 340 -6.67 8.81 -12.99
CA GLY A 340 -6.35 9.99 -13.81
C GLY A 340 -7.56 10.59 -14.49
N HIS A 341 -8.77 10.30 -14.00
CA HIS A 341 -10.04 10.69 -14.62
C HIS A 341 -10.91 11.47 -13.64
N ASN A 342 -11.05 12.79 -13.88
CA ASN A 342 -12.08 13.60 -13.24
C ASN A 342 -13.41 13.33 -13.93
N CYS A 343 -14.45 13.00 -13.16
CA CYS A 343 -15.75 12.57 -13.67
C CYS A 343 -16.63 13.70 -14.22
N ASP A 344 -16.04 14.62 -14.98
CA ASP A 344 -16.74 15.76 -15.56
C ASP A 344 -17.34 15.43 -16.94
N THR A 345 -16.99 14.29 -17.55
CA THR A 345 -17.48 13.84 -18.86
C THR A 345 -17.89 12.35 -18.85
N SER A 346 -18.84 11.96 -19.72
CA SER A 346 -19.31 10.57 -19.86
C SER A 346 -18.17 9.57 -20.13
N ASP A 347 -17.18 9.99 -20.92
CA ASP A 347 -16.04 9.16 -21.28
C ASP A 347 -15.14 8.87 -20.06
N ASN A 348 -15.03 9.82 -19.12
CA ASN A 348 -14.25 9.64 -17.91
C ASN A 348 -14.94 8.66 -16.93
N TYR A 349 -16.28 8.62 -16.90
CA TYR A 349 -17.03 7.61 -16.15
C TYR A 349 -16.79 6.19 -16.67
N MET A 350 -16.83 6.00 -17.99
CA MET A 350 -16.62 4.69 -18.59
C MET A 350 -15.20 4.17 -18.31
N LYS A 351 -14.18 5.04 -18.42
CA LYS A 351 -12.80 4.68 -18.10
C LYS A 351 -12.61 4.32 -16.63
N PHE A 352 -13.21 5.09 -15.72
CA PHE A 352 -13.16 4.78 -14.29
C PHE A 352 -13.86 3.45 -13.97
N SER A 353 -14.99 3.16 -14.61
CA SER A 353 -15.69 1.88 -14.47
C SER A 353 -14.83 0.69 -14.90
N LEU A 354 -14.17 0.80 -16.06
CA LEU A 354 -13.23 -0.23 -16.56
C LEU A 354 -12.03 -0.41 -15.62
N TYR A 355 -11.48 0.69 -15.10
CA TYR A 355 -10.42 0.64 -14.09
C TYR A 355 -10.88 -0.14 -12.84
N MET A 356 -12.08 0.14 -12.34
CA MET A 356 -12.62 -0.56 -11.18
C MET A 356 -12.91 -2.04 -11.45
N GLN A 357 -13.41 -2.39 -12.64
CA GLN A 357 -13.60 -3.78 -13.04
C GLN A 357 -12.27 -4.54 -13.06
N ALA A 358 -11.21 -3.96 -13.63
CA ALA A 358 -9.88 -4.56 -13.65
C ALA A 358 -9.32 -4.78 -12.23
N LEU A 359 -9.61 -3.88 -11.28
CA LEU A 359 -9.27 -4.08 -9.88
C LEU A 359 -10.08 -5.24 -9.26
N PHE A 360 -11.39 -5.31 -9.50
CA PHE A 360 -12.23 -6.38 -8.96
C PHE A 360 -11.92 -7.77 -9.52
N GLN A 361 -11.39 -7.87 -10.74
CA GLN A 361 -10.87 -9.13 -11.31
C GLN A 361 -9.80 -9.80 -10.43
N GLN A 362 -9.07 -9.02 -9.62
CA GLN A 362 -8.05 -9.54 -8.71
C GLN A 362 -8.63 -10.18 -7.44
N LEU A 363 -9.92 -9.97 -7.15
CA LEU A 363 -10.61 -10.54 -5.99
C LEU A 363 -11.18 -11.92 -6.33
N SER A 364 -11.26 -12.80 -5.33
CA SER A 364 -12.02 -14.04 -5.43
C SER A 364 -13.52 -13.75 -5.59
N THR A 365 -14.27 -14.72 -6.14
CA THR A 365 -15.71 -14.56 -6.33
C THR A 365 -16.45 -14.33 -5.01
N THR A 366 -15.99 -14.96 -3.93
CA THR A 366 -16.52 -14.75 -2.58
C THR A 366 -16.30 -13.31 -2.11
N GLU A 367 -15.10 -12.76 -2.28
CA GLU A 367 -14.81 -11.36 -1.91
C GLU A 367 -15.65 -10.37 -2.74
N CYS A 368 -15.88 -10.65 -4.02
CA CYS A 368 -16.78 -9.84 -4.84
C CYS A 368 -18.23 -9.91 -4.36
N LEU A 369 -18.71 -11.09 -3.98
CA LEU A 369 -20.05 -11.28 -3.40
C LEU A 369 -20.20 -10.57 -2.05
N ASP A 370 -19.18 -10.64 -1.19
CA ASP A 370 -19.15 -9.94 0.09
C ASP A 370 -19.23 -8.42 -0.13
N LEU A 371 -18.42 -7.89 -1.05
CA LEU A 371 -18.43 -6.46 -1.38
C LEU A 371 -19.77 -6.01 -1.98
N TYR A 372 -20.36 -6.81 -2.87
CA TYR A 372 -21.71 -6.58 -3.35
C TYR A 372 -22.72 -6.55 -2.21
N GLY A 373 -22.64 -7.49 -1.27
CA GLY A 373 -23.49 -7.54 -0.07
C GLY A 373 -23.34 -6.29 0.80
N TYR A 374 -22.11 -5.82 1.01
CA TYR A 374 -21.84 -4.58 1.74
C TYR A 374 -22.43 -3.34 1.03
N PHE A 375 -22.31 -3.25 -0.29
CA PHE A 375 -22.93 -2.18 -1.08
C PHE A 375 -24.47 -2.28 -1.12
N ALA A 376 -25.02 -3.49 -1.13
CA ALA A 376 -26.46 -3.73 -1.10
C ALA A 376 -27.08 -3.55 0.30
N ASN A 377 -26.27 -3.39 1.33
CA ASN A 377 -26.74 -3.16 2.69
C ASN A 377 -27.50 -1.83 2.80
N LYS A 378 -28.46 -1.79 3.74
CA LYS A 378 -29.30 -0.63 4.06
C LYS A 378 -28.47 0.62 4.32
N ASP A 379 -27.32 0.51 5.01
CA ASP A 379 -26.49 1.66 5.36
C ASP A 379 -25.91 2.37 4.12
N SER A 380 -25.34 1.59 3.19
CA SER A 380 -24.80 2.07 1.91
C SER A 380 -25.88 2.67 1.02
N CYS A 381 -27.02 1.97 0.91
CA CYS A 381 -28.17 2.47 0.16
C CYS A 381 -28.74 3.75 0.78
N TYR A 382 -28.73 3.85 2.11
CA TYR A 382 -29.19 5.05 2.82
C TYR A 382 -28.24 6.23 2.66
N LEU A 383 -26.92 6.00 2.59
CA LEU A 383 -25.95 7.03 2.19
C LEU A 383 -26.26 7.56 0.78
N MET A 384 -26.39 6.66 -0.20
CA MET A 384 -26.70 7.05 -1.60
C MET A 384 -28.00 7.85 -1.70
N ARG A 385 -29.04 7.42 -0.99
CA ARG A 385 -30.31 8.17 -0.90
C ARG A 385 -30.17 9.53 -0.22
N SER A 386 -29.33 9.62 0.81
CA SER A 386 -29.09 10.89 1.51
C SER A 386 -28.36 11.89 0.61
N LEU A 387 -27.40 11.42 -0.21
CA LEU A 387 -26.71 12.25 -1.21
C LEU A 387 -27.69 12.71 -2.30
N ALA A 388 -28.48 11.79 -2.87
CA ALA A 388 -29.48 12.11 -3.89
C ALA A 388 -30.51 13.14 -3.40
N ALA A 389 -30.97 13.01 -2.15
CA ALA A 389 -31.90 13.96 -1.55
C ALA A 389 -31.35 15.38 -1.45
N VAL A 390 -30.03 15.54 -1.21
CA VAL A 390 -29.40 16.87 -1.22
C VAL A 390 -29.32 17.43 -2.64
N LEU A 391 -29.07 16.58 -3.65
CA LEU A 391 -29.07 16.98 -5.06
C LEU A 391 -30.46 17.40 -5.55
N GLU A 392 -31.51 16.78 -5.02
CA GLU A 392 -32.93 17.07 -5.31
C GLU A 392 -33.52 18.22 -4.46
N ASP A 393 -32.69 18.95 -3.70
CA ASP A 393 -33.14 20.04 -2.80
C ASP A 393 -34.15 19.61 -1.72
N GLN A 394 -34.16 18.34 -1.35
CA GLN A 394 -35.00 17.88 -0.24
C GLN A 394 -34.46 18.45 1.09
N LYS A 395 -35.34 19.04 1.89
CA LYS A 395 -34.98 19.61 3.20
C LYS A 395 -34.60 18.50 4.19
N ILE A 396 -33.32 18.42 4.54
CA ILE A 396 -32.82 17.61 5.65
C ILE A 396 -32.60 18.52 6.85
N ALA A 397 -33.39 18.35 7.91
CA ALA A 397 -33.47 19.30 9.03
C ALA A 397 -32.13 19.65 9.72
N ALA A 398 -31.12 18.77 9.62
CA ALA A 398 -29.81 18.94 10.23
C ALA A 398 -28.72 19.46 9.28
N LEU A 399 -29.06 19.82 8.03
CA LEU A 399 -28.15 20.33 7.01
C LEU A 399 -28.64 21.66 6.44
N PRO A 400 -27.74 22.64 6.21
CA PRO A 400 -28.08 23.82 5.43
C PRO A 400 -28.37 23.43 3.98
N LEU A 401 -29.09 24.29 3.25
CA LEU A 401 -29.25 24.15 1.80
C LEU A 401 -27.88 24.24 1.13
N ALA A 402 -27.57 23.27 0.28
CA ALA A 402 -26.30 23.20 -0.42
C ALA A 402 -26.21 24.29 -1.49
N THR A 403 -25.07 24.98 -1.57
CA THR A 403 -24.77 25.87 -2.70
C THR A 403 -24.61 25.07 -4.00
N GLN A 404 -24.66 25.73 -5.16
CA GLN A 404 -24.48 25.06 -6.45
C GLN A 404 -23.14 24.29 -6.53
N VAL A 405 -22.06 24.91 -6.08
CA VAL A 405 -20.72 24.29 -5.99
C VAL A 405 -20.71 23.07 -5.07
N GLN A 406 -21.41 23.15 -3.93
CA GLN A 406 -21.54 22.02 -3.02
C GLN A 406 -22.37 20.88 -3.63
N LYS A 407 -23.40 21.19 -4.42
CA LYS A 407 -24.16 20.19 -5.17
C LYS A 407 -23.32 19.51 -6.24
N GLU A 408 -22.48 20.25 -6.95
CA GLU A 408 -21.53 19.69 -7.93
C GLU A 408 -20.57 18.71 -7.25
N ALA A 409 -20.01 19.07 -6.10
CA ALA A 409 -19.17 18.19 -5.31
C ALA A 409 -19.90 16.92 -4.83
N ILE A 410 -21.14 17.08 -4.33
CA ILE A 410 -21.98 15.95 -3.93
C ILE A 410 -22.32 15.06 -5.12
N SER A 411 -22.56 15.65 -6.29
CA SER A 411 -22.85 14.94 -7.53
C SER A 411 -21.65 14.10 -7.97
N GLY A 412 -20.45 14.68 -7.97
CA GLY A 412 -19.21 13.97 -8.29
C GLY A 412 -18.97 12.76 -7.37
N VAL A 413 -19.13 12.94 -6.06
CA VAL A 413 -19.01 11.85 -5.08
C VAL A 413 -20.09 10.78 -5.28
N TYR A 414 -21.35 11.20 -5.49
CA TYR A 414 -22.46 10.28 -5.75
C TYR A 414 -22.18 9.42 -6.97
N HIS A 415 -21.77 10.01 -8.09
CA HIS A 415 -21.49 9.25 -9.30
C HIS A 415 -20.24 8.37 -9.18
N ALA A 416 -19.20 8.80 -8.46
CA ALA A 416 -18.02 7.97 -8.21
C ALA A 416 -18.39 6.70 -7.41
N LEU A 417 -19.20 6.86 -6.35
CA LEU A 417 -19.72 5.74 -5.57
C LEU A 417 -20.58 4.82 -6.45
N ASP A 418 -21.47 5.40 -7.24
CA ASP A 418 -22.35 4.64 -8.12
C ASP A 418 -21.59 3.82 -9.16
N CYS A 419 -20.54 4.40 -9.72
CA CYS A 419 -19.65 3.74 -10.67
C CYS A 419 -18.94 2.54 -10.05
N VAL A 420 -18.37 2.69 -8.84
CA VAL A 420 -17.73 1.60 -8.11
C VAL A 420 -18.73 0.47 -7.78
N MET A 421 -19.94 0.85 -7.36
CA MET A 421 -21.02 -0.10 -7.08
C MET A 421 -21.45 -0.86 -8.34
N GLU A 422 -21.67 -0.18 -9.47
CA GLU A 422 -22.07 -0.88 -10.71
C GLU A 422 -20.92 -1.72 -11.30
N ALA A 423 -19.66 -1.27 -11.18
CA ALA A 423 -18.50 -2.04 -11.63
C ALA A 423 -18.40 -3.41 -10.96
N ILE A 424 -18.73 -3.54 -9.67
CA ILE A 424 -18.73 -4.86 -9.01
C ILE A 424 -19.87 -5.77 -9.51
N ARG A 425 -21.03 -5.19 -9.88
CA ARG A 425 -22.14 -5.95 -10.49
C ARG A 425 -21.74 -6.47 -11.86
N GLN A 426 -21.06 -5.66 -12.67
CA GLN A 426 -20.56 -6.06 -13.98
C GLN A 426 -19.47 -7.14 -13.87
N GLU A 427 -18.58 -7.05 -12.87
CA GLU A 427 -17.59 -8.09 -12.62
C GLU A 427 -18.22 -9.40 -12.10
N LEU A 428 -19.28 -9.33 -11.28
CA LEU A 428 -20.02 -10.54 -10.91
C LEU A 428 -20.75 -11.15 -12.13
N LEU A 429 -21.29 -10.31 -13.02
CA LEU A 429 -21.91 -10.76 -14.26
C LEU A 429 -20.90 -11.43 -15.20
N SER A 430 -19.67 -10.90 -15.31
CA SER A 430 -18.58 -11.52 -16.09
C SER A 430 -18.21 -12.91 -15.57
N ARG A 431 -18.45 -13.16 -14.27
CA ARG A 431 -18.33 -14.46 -13.59
C ARG A 431 -19.60 -15.30 -13.62
N HIS A 432 -20.55 -14.96 -14.47
CA HIS A 432 -21.85 -15.63 -14.62
C HIS A 432 -22.75 -15.60 -13.38
N ILE A 433 -22.61 -14.57 -12.53
CA ILE A 433 -23.45 -14.36 -11.35
C ILE A 433 -24.35 -13.15 -11.58
N THR A 434 -25.65 -13.39 -11.68
CA THR A 434 -26.66 -12.33 -11.80
C THR A 434 -26.96 -11.72 -10.43
N THR A 435 -26.94 -10.40 -10.34
CA THR A 435 -27.22 -9.66 -9.10
C THR A 435 -28.37 -8.67 -9.28
N ALA A 436 -29.16 -8.44 -8.23
CA ALA A 436 -30.23 -7.44 -8.25
C ALA A 436 -29.66 -6.00 -8.17
N PRO A 437 -30.23 -5.02 -8.90
CA PRO A 437 -29.77 -3.63 -8.86
C PRO A 437 -29.89 -3.06 -7.46
N TYR A 438 -28.98 -2.16 -7.09
CA TYR A 438 -29.02 -1.49 -5.79
C TYR A 438 -30.29 -0.65 -5.66
N SER A 439 -30.98 -0.76 -4.53
CA SER A 439 -32.19 0.02 -4.29
C SER A 439 -31.86 1.49 -4.06
N ARG A 440 -32.12 2.31 -5.07
CA ARG A 440 -32.02 3.78 -5.01
C ARG A 440 -33.35 4.47 -4.69
N SER A 441 -34.38 3.70 -4.36
CA SER A 441 -35.77 4.20 -4.28
C SER A 441 -35.94 5.39 -3.33
N ASN A 442 -36.46 6.48 -3.88
CA ASN A 442 -37.04 7.60 -3.14
C ASN A 442 -38.40 7.20 -2.60
N SER A 443 -38.44 6.46 -1.49
CA SER A 443 -39.68 6.42 -0.72
C SER A 443 -39.96 7.85 -0.24
N HIS A 444 -41.16 8.40 -0.47
CA HIS A 444 -41.63 9.72 0.00
C HIS A 444 -41.57 9.94 1.54
N LYS A 445 -40.95 9.03 2.29
CA LYS A 445 -40.69 9.19 3.70
C LYS A 445 -39.61 10.25 3.90
N PRO A 446 -39.82 11.22 4.81
CA PRO A 446 -38.81 12.23 5.12
C PRO A 446 -37.53 11.56 5.59
N LEU A 447 -36.42 11.87 4.93
CA LEU A 447 -35.11 11.35 5.28
C LEU A 447 -34.67 11.97 6.62
N LYS A 448 -34.21 11.11 7.53
CA LYS A 448 -33.55 11.52 8.77
C LYS A 448 -32.19 10.84 8.82
N PRO A 449 -31.20 11.34 8.06
CA PRO A 449 -29.90 10.71 8.02
C PRO A 449 -29.31 10.62 9.43
N GLY A 450 -28.75 9.45 9.76
CA GLY A 450 -28.01 9.30 11.01
C GLY A 450 -26.77 10.18 11.01
N ARG A 451 -26.20 10.43 12.19
CA ARG A 451 -25.10 11.40 12.36
C ARG A 451 -23.89 11.15 11.45
N ARG A 452 -23.55 9.89 11.17
CA ARG A 452 -22.42 9.53 10.29
C ARG A 452 -22.64 9.98 8.85
N ASN A 453 -23.86 9.80 8.33
CA ASN A 453 -24.21 10.25 6.98
C ASN A 453 -24.27 11.78 6.90
N LEU A 454 -24.80 12.44 7.95
CA LEU A 454 -24.79 13.91 8.03
C LEU A 454 -23.36 14.45 8.02
N GLU A 455 -22.45 13.82 8.78
CA GLU A 455 -21.06 14.22 8.83
C GLU A 455 -20.34 13.99 7.49
N ALA A 456 -20.60 12.86 6.84
CA ALA A 456 -20.10 12.60 5.50
C ALA A 456 -20.57 13.64 4.48
N ILE A 457 -21.85 14.02 4.52
CA ILE A 457 -22.39 15.08 3.63
C ILE A 457 -21.71 16.41 3.91
N ARG A 458 -21.59 16.84 5.17
CA ARG A 458 -20.88 18.09 5.53
C ARG A 458 -19.43 18.05 5.08
N ARG A 459 -18.77 16.91 5.26
CA ARG A 459 -17.39 16.71 4.83
C ARG A 459 -17.26 16.84 3.32
N ILE A 460 -18.19 16.28 2.54
CA ILE A 460 -18.20 16.46 1.09
C ILE A 460 -18.33 17.94 0.73
N MET A 461 -19.29 18.64 1.34
CA MET A 461 -19.51 20.07 1.14
C MET A 461 -18.30 20.94 1.52
N ALA A 462 -17.46 20.49 2.46
CA ALA A 462 -16.29 21.23 2.92
C ALA A 462 -15.00 20.88 2.17
N LEU A 463 -14.81 19.61 1.77
CA LEU A 463 -13.56 19.12 1.19
C LEU A 463 -13.56 19.06 -0.33
N TYR A 464 -14.70 18.75 -0.94
CA TYR A 464 -14.80 18.53 -2.40
C TYR A 464 -15.50 19.69 -3.11
N ALA A 465 -16.17 20.60 -2.38
CA ALA A 465 -16.67 21.84 -2.95
C ALA A 465 -15.48 22.74 -3.26
N ASN A 466 -15.10 22.83 -4.54
CA ASN A 466 -14.05 23.73 -5.00
C ASN A 466 -14.36 25.16 -4.51
N PRO A 467 -13.57 25.76 -3.61
CA PRO A 467 -13.67 27.18 -3.40
C PRO A 467 -13.27 27.85 -4.72
N VAL A 468 -14.02 28.88 -5.11
CA VAL A 468 -13.64 29.78 -6.20
C VAL A 468 -12.16 30.09 -6.05
N LEU A 469 -11.36 29.68 -7.04
CA LEU A 469 -9.95 29.98 -7.10
C LEU A 469 -9.81 31.48 -6.89
N LEU A 470 -9.20 31.90 -5.77
CA LEU A 470 -8.62 33.22 -5.70
C LEU A 470 -7.48 33.18 -6.72
N GLU A 471 -7.74 33.68 -7.93
CA GLU A 471 -6.73 33.93 -8.95
C GLU A 471 -5.51 34.53 -8.27
N ASN A 472 -4.40 33.81 -8.35
CA ASN A 472 -3.14 34.28 -7.81
C ASN A 472 -2.62 35.33 -8.79
N LYS A 473 -3.10 36.57 -8.62
CA LYS A 473 -2.79 37.72 -9.47
C LYS A 473 -1.28 37.91 -9.68
N THR A 474 -0.47 37.50 -8.71
CA THR A 474 1.00 37.57 -8.78
C THR A 474 1.58 36.58 -9.80
N LEU A 475 0.97 35.42 -9.95
CA LEU A 475 1.36 34.38 -10.91
C LEU A 475 0.95 34.76 -12.34
N GLU A 476 -0.23 35.36 -12.52
CA GLU A 476 -0.66 35.92 -13.81
C GLU A 476 0.18 37.13 -14.23
N GLN A 477 0.56 38.00 -13.28
CA GLN A 477 1.50 39.10 -13.55
C GLN A 477 2.86 38.57 -14.01
N LEU A 478 3.39 37.52 -13.36
CA LEU A 478 4.63 36.86 -13.79
C LEU A 478 4.51 36.23 -15.19
N PHE A 479 3.38 35.61 -15.51
CA PHE A 479 3.16 35.05 -16.86
C PHE A 479 2.97 36.13 -17.92
N GLN A 480 2.35 37.26 -17.58
CA GLN A 480 2.26 38.41 -18.47
C GLN A 480 3.63 39.05 -18.73
N GLU A 481 4.47 39.18 -17.69
CA GLU A 481 5.84 39.71 -17.83
C GLU A 481 6.75 38.82 -18.69
N VAL A 482 6.63 37.49 -18.57
CA VAL A 482 7.40 36.54 -19.39
C VAL A 482 6.85 36.43 -20.81
N GLY A 483 5.53 36.55 -20.98
CA GLY A 483 4.87 36.54 -22.30
C GLY A 483 5.05 37.82 -23.11
N SER A 484 5.46 38.93 -22.48
CA SER A 484 5.76 40.21 -23.15
C SER A 484 7.19 40.32 -23.74
N HIS A 485 7.98 39.23 -23.66
CA HIS A 485 9.33 39.15 -24.23
C HIS A 485 9.50 38.07 -25.31
N LEU A 486 8.40 37.60 -25.88
CA LEU A 486 8.34 36.92 -27.19
C LEU A 486 7.56 37.80 -28.16
#